data_AF-A0A356KGI7-F1
#
_entry.id   AF-A0A356KGI7-F1
#
_cell.length_a   1.000
_cell.length_b   1.000
_cell.length_c   1.000
_cell.angle_alpha   90.00
_cell.angle_beta   90.00
_cell.angle_gamma   90.00
#
_symmetry.space_group_name_H-M   'P 1'
#
loop_
_entity.id
_entity.type
_entity.pdbx_description
1 polymer ?
#
loop_
_entity_poly.entity_id
_entity_poly.type
_entity_poly.pdbx_seq_one_letter_code
_entity_poly.pdbx_strand_id
1 'polypeptide(L)'
;MNLAKALAAFEREILSGQAPFDVFVRGLRSGALDDLAALSPSAQRGLKLFVGQAGCIKCHFGPDFSNGEFHNIGLASLPSQELDRGRERGIERLLADPLNSKGTYTDHQGPKATLRVDRLVRGGRESLGAFKTPSLR
;
A
#
# COMPACT_ATOMS: atom_id res chain seq x y z
N MET A 1 25.53 6.88 -4.34
CA MET A 1 24.54 6.97 -5.44
C MET A 1 23.58 8.12 -5.14
N ASN A 2 23.74 9.28 -5.80
CA ASN A 2 22.89 10.46 -5.51
C ASN A 2 21.64 10.53 -6.40
N LEU A 3 21.68 9.98 -7.61
CA LEU A 3 20.55 10.00 -8.54
C LEU A 3 19.31 9.29 -7.98
N ALA A 4 19.45 8.05 -7.49
CA ALA A 4 18.35 7.30 -6.90
C ALA A 4 17.72 8.02 -5.69
N LYS A 5 18.53 8.71 -4.89
CA LYS A 5 18.06 9.50 -3.74
C LYS A 5 17.30 10.75 -4.18
N ALA A 6 17.79 11.44 -5.22
CA ALA A 6 17.12 12.60 -5.80
C ALA A 6 15.77 12.22 -6.42
N LEU A 7 15.72 11.11 -7.18
CA LEU A 7 14.47 10.57 -7.72
C LEU A 7 13.49 10.20 -6.61
N ALA A 8 13.95 9.45 -5.59
CA ALA A 8 13.10 9.09 -4.45
C ALA A 8 12.61 10.30 -3.65
N ALA A 9 13.39 11.39 -3.59
CA ALA A 9 12.96 12.65 -2.97
C ALA A 9 11.87 13.33 -3.81
N PHE A 10 12.08 13.43 -5.14
CA PHE A 10 11.10 13.97 -6.07
C PHE A 10 9.78 13.18 -6.07
N GLU A 11 9.84 11.84 -6.11
CA GLU A 11 8.65 10.98 -6.07
C GLU A 11 7.81 11.18 -4.79
N ARG A 12 8.43 11.54 -3.65
CA ARG A 12 7.72 11.85 -2.40
C ARG A 12 6.97 13.18 -2.44
N GLU A 13 7.28 14.06 -3.38
CA GLU A 13 6.59 15.33 -3.59
C GLU A 13 5.38 15.20 -4.53
N ILE A 14 5.27 14.08 -5.26
CA ILE A 14 4.11 13.77 -6.10
C ILE A 14 2.96 13.31 -5.20
N LEU A 15 2.25 14.28 -4.62
CA LEU A 15 1.16 14.06 -3.69
C LEU A 15 -0.20 14.24 -4.38
N SER A 16 -1.14 13.34 -4.10
CA SER A 16 -2.54 13.51 -4.48
C SER A 16 -3.16 14.69 -3.72
N GLY A 17 -3.96 15.51 -4.41
CA GLY A 17 -4.65 16.65 -3.82
C GLY A 17 -5.75 16.24 -2.83
N GLN A 18 -6.38 17.24 -2.20
CA GLN A 18 -7.49 17.02 -1.27
C GLN A 18 -8.71 16.46 -2.00
N ALA A 19 -9.11 15.24 -1.67
CA ALA A 19 -10.31 14.61 -2.22
C ALA A 19 -11.56 14.96 -1.38
N PRO A 20 -12.78 14.86 -1.95
CA PRO A 20 -14.02 15.04 -1.18
C PRO A 20 -14.13 14.12 0.05
N PHE A 21 -13.55 12.92 -0.02
CA PHE A 21 -13.45 12.01 1.12
C PHE A 21 -12.61 12.58 2.27
N ASP A 22 -11.56 13.36 2.00
CA ASP A 22 -10.72 13.97 3.04
C ASP A 22 -11.46 15.04 3.82
N VAL A 23 -12.26 15.85 3.13
CA VAL A 23 -13.16 16.82 3.74
C VAL A 23 -14.19 16.10 4.60
N PHE A 24 -14.82 15.06 4.05
CA PHE A 24 -15.79 14.25 4.78
C PHE A 24 -15.23 13.61 6.06
N VAL A 25 -14.04 12.99 6.00
CA VAL A 25 -13.38 12.41 7.18
C VAL A 25 -13.00 13.47 8.21
N ARG A 26 -12.59 14.67 7.77
CA ARG A 26 -12.34 15.80 8.65
C ARG A 26 -13.61 16.22 9.38
N GLY A 27 -14.72 16.37 8.65
CA GLY A 27 -16.04 16.66 9.21
C GLY A 27 -16.48 15.61 10.24
N LEU A 28 -16.29 14.33 9.94
CA LEU A 28 -16.57 13.24 10.89
C LEU A 28 -15.73 13.34 12.18
N ARG A 29 -14.47 13.76 12.08
CA ARG A 29 -13.56 13.89 13.23
C ARG A 29 -13.82 15.15 14.05
N SER A 30 -14.16 16.27 13.41
CA SER A 30 -14.36 17.57 14.05
C SER A 30 -15.79 17.81 14.49
N GLY A 31 -16.76 17.06 13.97
CA GLY A 31 -18.19 17.33 14.14
C GLY A 31 -18.73 18.44 13.23
N ALA A 32 -17.95 18.92 12.25
CA ALA A 32 -18.40 19.93 11.30
C ALA A 32 -19.41 19.32 10.31
N LEU A 33 -20.70 19.61 10.52
CA LEU A 33 -21.78 19.03 9.73
C LEU A 33 -21.74 19.45 8.26
N ASP A 34 -21.25 20.65 7.96
CA ASP A 34 -21.12 21.15 6.58
C ASP A 34 -20.11 20.32 5.77
N ASP A 35 -19.01 19.90 6.40
CA ASP A 35 -17.99 19.05 5.77
C ASP A 35 -18.53 17.65 5.43
N LEU A 36 -19.59 17.19 6.10
CA LEU A 36 -20.23 15.90 5.80
C LEU A 36 -20.92 15.89 4.44
N ALA A 37 -21.33 17.07 3.94
CA ALA A 37 -21.95 17.20 2.61
C ALA A 37 -20.94 17.04 1.46
N ALA A 38 -19.64 17.07 1.74
CA ALA A 38 -18.59 16.86 0.73
C ALA A 38 -18.66 15.48 0.07
N LEU A 39 -19.20 14.47 0.77
CA LEU A 39 -19.41 13.14 0.21
C LEU A 39 -20.90 12.93 -0.08
N SER A 40 -21.24 12.67 -1.34
CA SER A 40 -22.63 12.49 -1.76
C SER A 40 -23.32 11.34 -1.02
N PRO A 41 -24.66 11.34 -0.90
CA PRO A 41 -25.38 10.25 -0.24
C PRO A 41 -25.11 8.86 -0.85
N SER A 42 -24.90 8.77 -2.17
CA SER A 42 -24.53 7.51 -2.82
C SER A 42 -23.12 7.07 -2.46
N ALA A 43 -22.16 8.00 -2.44
CA ALA A 43 -20.79 7.70 -2.02
C ALA A 43 -20.71 7.31 -0.54
N GLN A 44 -21.52 7.90 0.34
CA GLN A 44 -21.63 7.46 1.74
C GLN A 44 -22.19 6.04 1.87
N ARG A 45 -23.16 5.63 1.03
CA ARG A 45 -23.62 4.23 0.96
C ARG A 45 -22.49 3.31 0.49
N GLY A 46 -21.72 3.71 -0.52
CA GLY A 46 -20.53 2.99 -0.98
C GLY A 46 -19.49 2.83 0.14
N LEU A 47 -19.22 3.88 0.91
CA LEU A 47 -18.33 3.84 2.06
C LEU A 47 -18.80 2.84 3.12
N LYS A 48 -20.11 2.80 3.42
CA LYS A 48 -20.67 1.80 4.35
C LYS A 48 -20.44 0.37 3.88
N LEU A 49 -20.53 0.10 2.57
CA LEU A 49 -20.20 -1.20 2.01
C LEU A 49 -18.69 -1.50 2.16
N PHE A 50 -17.85 -0.53 1.80
CA PHE A 50 -16.39 -0.64 1.82
C PHE A 50 -15.84 -1.00 3.20
N VAL A 51 -16.33 -0.32 4.25
CA VAL A 51 -15.91 -0.56 5.64
C VAL A 51 -16.67 -1.72 6.32
N GLY A 52 -17.77 -2.16 5.71
CA GLY A 52 -18.66 -3.18 6.26
C GLY A 52 -18.65 -4.46 5.42
N GLN A 53 -19.83 -4.83 4.93
CA GLN A 53 -20.10 -6.15 4.36
C GLN A 53 -19.28 -6.51 3.12
N ALA A 54 -18.81 -5.53 2.33
CA ALA A 54 -17.98 -5.81 1.15
C ALA A 54 -16.54 -6.17 1.54
N GLY A 55 -16.10 -5.83 2.76
CA GLY A 55 -14.82 -6.25 3.31
C GLY A 55 -13.58 -5.59 2.69
N CYS A 56 -13.74 -4.57 1.83
CA CYS A 56 -12.65 -3.88 1.14
C CYS A 56 -11.60 -3.33 2.12
N ILE A 57 -12.06 -2.81 3.26
CA ILE A 57 -11.21 -2.26 4.33
C ILE A 57 -10.23 -3.29 4.93
N LYS A 58 -10.43 -4.59 4.74
CA LYS A 58 -9.51 -5.61 5.28
C LYS A 58 -8.09 -5.49 4.71
N CYS A 59 -7.97 -5.03 3.46
CA CYS A 59 -6.69 -4.79 2.80
C CYS A 59 -6.48 -3.31 2.47
N HIS A 60 -7.54 -2.60 2.09
CA HIS A 60 -7.49 -1.21 1.67
C HIS A 60 -7.79 -0.24 2.80
N PHE A 61 -6.88 -0.12 3.76
CA PHE A 61 -7.01 0.78 4.91
C PHE A 61 -5.81 1.71 5.07
N GLY A 62 -5.94 2.69 5.95
CA GLY A 62 -4.92 3.73 6.15
C GLY A 62 -5.04 4.89 5.16
N PRO A 63 -4.11 5.85 5.20
CA PRO A 63 -4.18 7.09 4.42
C PRO A 63 -4.28 6.85 2.91
N ASP A 64 -3.56 5.86 2.37
CA ASP A 64 -3.51 5.57 0.93
C ASP A 64 -4.51 4.48 0.51
N PHE A 65 -5.38 4.05 1.43
CA PHE A 65 -6.26 2.88 1.23
C PHE A 65 -5.49 1.64 0.77
N SER A 66 -4.34 1.38 1.41
CA SER A 66 -3.55 0.17 1.21
C SER A 66 -2.78 -0.11 2.50
N ASN A 67 -2.79 -1.37 2.91
CA ASN A 67 -1.94 -1.84 4.00
C ASN A 67 -0.47 -2.03 3.59
N GLY A 68 -0.15 -1.89 2.30
CA GLY A 68 1.20 -2.09 1.76
C GLY A 68 1.67 -3.55 1.71
N GLU A 69 0.81 -4.49 2.10
CA GLU A 69 1.09 -5.93 2.14
C GLU A 69 0.73 -6.63 0.83
N PHE A 70 1.11 -7.90 0.73
CA PHE A 70 0.82 -8.75 -0.43
C PHE A 70 -0.25 -9.78 -0.08
N HIS A 71 -1.21 -9.99 -0.99
CA HIS A 71 -2.33 -10.88 -0.78
C HIS A 71 -2.60 -11.70 -2.03
N ASN A 72 -2.88 -13.00 -1.84
CA ASN A 72 -3.44 -13.85 -2.88
C ASN A 72 -4.97 -13.87 -2.72
N ILE A 73 -5.69 -13.31 -3.70
CA ILE A 73 -7.17 -13.25 -3.71
C ILE A 73 -7.80 -14.36 -4.58
N GLY A 74 -7.01 -15.36 -4.99
CA GLY A 74 -7.47 -16.47 -5.82
C GLY A 74 -7.68 -16.14 -7.29
N LEU A 75 -7.01 -15.11 -7.82
CA LEU A 75 -7.03 -14.84 -9.26
C LEU A 75 -6.48 -16.05 -10.02
N ALA A 76 -7.22 -16.49 -11.03
CA ALA A 76 -6.79 -17.60 -11.87
C ALA A 76 -5.55 -17.21 -12.69
N SER A 77 -4.55 -18.09 -12.72
CA SER A 77 -3.51 -18.02 -13.76
C SER A 77 -4.12 -18.34 -15.12
N LEU A 78 -3.48 -17.86 -16.19
CA LEU A 78 -3.81 -18.31 -17.55
C LEU A 78 -3.63 -19.84 -17.65
N PRO A 79 -4.36 -20.52 -18.58
CA PRO A 79 -4.21 -21.95 -18.78
C PRO A 79 -2.74 -22.34 -19.00
N SER A 80 -2.31 -23.40 -18.31
CA SER A 80 -0.94 -23.93 -18.37
C SER A 80 0.16 -23.01 -17.82
N GLN A 81 -0.20 -21.95 -17.08
CA GLN A 81 0.75 -21.08 -16.41
C GLN A 81 0.82 -21.38 -14.91
N GLU A 82 2.04 -21.42 -14.36
CA GLU A 82 2.24 -21.47 -12.91
C GLU A 82 1.60 -20.25 -12.22
N LEU A 83 1.34 -20.37 -10.92
CA LEU A 83 0.98 -19.20 -10.10
C LEU A 83 2.11 -18.17 -10.13
N ASP A 84 1.73 -16.90 -10.16
CA ASP A 84 2.69 -15.78 -10.21
C ASP A 84 3.65 -15.83 -9.01
N ARG A 85 4.96 -15.78 -9.27
CA ARG A 85 6.02 -15.79 -8.24
C ARG A 85 6.67 -14.43 -8.04
N GLY A 86 6.00 -13.35 -8.45
CA GLY A 86 6.52 -11.99 -8.47
C GLY A 86 6.93 -11.52 -7.07
N ARG A 87 6.14 -11.83 -6.04
CA ARG A 87 6.48 -11.51 -4.65
C ARG A 87 7.75 -12.23 -4.20
N GLU A 88 7.83 -13.54 -4.39
CA GLU A 88 8.98 -14.36 -3.99
C GLU A 88 10.28 -13.86 -4.66
N ARG A 89 10.28 -13.78 -5.99
CA ARG A 89 11.43 -13.29 -6.77
C ARG A 89 11.76 -11.83 -6.45
N GLY A 90 10.76 -11.02 -6.12
CA GLY A 90 10.94 -9.64 -5.69
C GLY A 90 11.68 -9.51 -4.37
N ILE A 91 11.46 -10.42 -3.42
CA ILE A 91 12.21 -10.45 -2.15
C ILE A 91 13.69 -10.74 -2.42
N GLU A 92 13.97 -11.74 -3.25
CA GLU A 92 15.35 -12.11 -3.61
C GLU A 92 16.09 -10.93 -4.21
N ARG A 93 15.46 -10.23 -5.17
CA ARG A 93 16.00 -9.00 -5.77
C ARG A 93 16.23 -7.90 -4.74
N LEU A 94 15.24 -7.62 -3.89
CA LEU A 94 15.35 -6.59 -2.85
C LEU A 94 16.51 -6.87 -1.89
N LEU A 95 16.69 -8.12 -1.45
CA LEU A 95 17.75 -8.50 -0.52
C LEU A 95 19.15 -8.40 -1.14
N ALA A 96 19.27 -8.67 -2.44
CA ALA A 96 20.52 -8.54 -3.19
C ALA A 96 20.85 -7.09 -3.59
N ASP A 97 19.88 -6.18 -3.59
CA ASP A 97 20.05 -4.81 -4.05
C ASP A 97 20.84 -3.95 -3.04
N PRO A 98 21.97 -3.33 -3.43
CA PRO A 98 22.74 -2.44 -2.55
C PRO A 98 21.99 -1.15 -2.18
N LEU A 99 20.86 -0.84 -2.82
CA LEU A 99 19.99 0.29 -2.52
C LEU A 99 18.91 -0.03 -1.47
N ASN A 100 18.83 -1.27 -0.97
CA ASN A 100 17.90 -1.58 0.11
C ASN A 100 18.32 -0.91 1.44
N SER A 101 17.45 -0.94 2.45
CA SER A 101 17.68 -0.24 3.72
C SER A 101 18.87 -0.75 4.54
N LYS A 102 19.42 -1.93 4.21
CA LYS A 102 20.63 -2.52 4.81
C LYS A 102 21.88 -2.37 3.94
N GLY A 103 21.73 -1.86 2.71
CA GLY A 103 22.81 -1.73 1.75
C GLY A 103 23.68 -0.50 2.00
N THR A 104 24.82 -0.45 1.30
CA THR A 104 25.87 0.57 1.46
C THR A 104 25.41 2.01 1.20
N TYR A 105 24.29 2.21 0.50
CA TYR A 105 23.81 3.53 0.10
C TYR A 105 22.71 4.11 1.01
N THR A 106 22.32 3.40 2.07
CA THR A 106 21.29 3.88 3.02
C THR A 106 21.76 5.10 3.82
N ASP A 107 20.91 6.11 3.93
CA ASP A 107 21.10 7.24 4.86
C ASP A 107 20.34 7.04 6.18
N HIS A 108 19.48 6.02 6.24
CA HIS A 108 18.64 5.76 7.39
C HIS A 108 19.46 5.14 8.53
N GLN A 109 19.43 5.77 9.70
CA GLN A 109 20.09 5.30 10.90
C GLN A 109 19.08 4.83 11.95
N GLY A 110 19.52 3.93 12.83
CA GLY A 110 18.75 3.47 13.98
C GLY A 110 17.92 2.21 13.75
N PRO A 111 17.39 1.62 14.83
CA PRO A 111 16.81 0.27 14.82
C PRO A 111 15.54 0.12 13.99
N LYS A 112 14.88 1.23 13.61
CA LYS A 112 13.69 1.23 12.76
C LYS A 112 14.01 1.25 11.27
N ALA A 113 15.21 1.66 10.88
CA ALA A 113 15.61 1.87 9.49
C ALA A 113 15.49 0.59 8.64
N THR A 114 15.77 -0.56 9.23
CA THR A 114 15.84 -1.85 8.52
C THR A 114 14.63 -2.75 8.74
N LEU A 115 13.68 -2.35 9.60
CA LEU A 115 12.59 -3.23 10.05
C LEU A 115 11.77 -3.83 8.89
N ARG A 116 11.56 -3.06 7.82
CA ARG A 116 10.80 -3.53 6.65
C ARG A 116 11.53 -4.66 5.91
N VAL A 117 12.87 -4.66 5.91
CA VAL A 117 13.69 -5.72 5.33
C VAL A 117 13.88 -6.87 6.32
N ASP A 118 14.03 -6.56 7.61
CA ASP A 118 14.18 -7.56 8.69
C ASP A 118 12.97 -8.47 8.83
N ARG A 119 11.76 -7.92 8.64
CA ARG A 119 10.49 -8.61 8.87
C ARG A 119 9.84 -9.15 7.60
N LEU A 120 10.59 -9.25 6.49
CA LEU A 120 10.06 -9.85 5.27
C LEU A 120 9.75 -11.33 5.51
N VAL A 121 8.48 -11.69 5.36
CA VAL A 121 8.07 -13.10 5.23
C VAL A 121 8.62 -13.62 3.90
N ARG A 122 9.43 -14.68 3.96
CA ARG A 122 10.12 -15.25 2.80
C ARG A 122 9.44 -16.56 2.40
N GLY A 123 8.84 -16.58 1.20
CA GLY A 123 8.18 -17.76 0.65
C GLY A 123 6.83 -18.05 1.31
N GLY A 124 6.39 -19.30 1.23
CA GLY A 124 5.08 -19.75 1.71
C GLY A 124 4.01 -19.74 0.62
N ARG A 125 2.98 -20.58 0.78
CA ARG A 125 1.88 -20.71 -0.20
C ARG A 125 1.11 -19.39 -0.35
N GLU A 126 1.13 -18.57 0.69
CA GLU A 126 0.56 -17.23 0.75
C GLU A 126 1.30 -16.19 -0.11
N SER A 127 2.56 -16.46 -0.50
CA SER A 127 3.36 -15.59 -1.37
C SER A 127 3.14 -15.89 -2.87
N LEU A 128 2.71 -17.12 -3.20
CA LEU A 128 2.37 -17.52 -4.56
C LEU A 128 1.07 -16.86 -5.00
N GLY A 129 1.05 -16.27 -6.18
CA GLY A 129 -0.11 -15.52 -6.71
C GLY A 129 -0.45 -14.27 -5.90
N ALA A 130 0.46 -13.80 -5.04
CA ALA A 130 0.21 -12.67 -4.17
C ALA A 130 0.67 -11.35 -4.81
N PHE A 131 -0.24 -10.39 -4.84
CA PHE A 131 0.02 -9.05 -5.35
C PHE A 131 -0.04 -8.03 -4.22
N LYS A 132 0.79 -6.98 -4.34
CA LYS A 132 0.74 -5.88 -3.39
C LYS A 132 -0.64 -5.22 -3.48
N THR A 133 -1.28 -4.95 -2.33
CA THR A 133 -2.51 -4.16 -2.32
C THR A 133 -2.22 -2.78 -2.92
N PRO A 134 -2.83 -2.42 -4.07
CA PRO A 134 -2.59 -1.12 -4.68
C PRO A 134 -3.21 0.00 -3.82
N SER A 135 -2.62 1.19 -3.91
CA SER A 135 -3.25 2.43 -3.42
C SER A 135 -4.57 2.66 -4.17
N LEU A 136 -5.57 3.21 -3.48
CA LEU A 136 -6.79 3.74 -4.13
C LEU A 136 -6.80 5.28 -4.17
N ARG A 137 -5.61 5.89 -4.08
CA ARG A 137 -5.33 7.33 -4.19
C ARG A 137 -4.16 7.61 -5.12
#